data_AF-X1K191-F1
#
_entry.id   AF-X1K191-F1
#
_cell.length_a   1.000
_cell.length_b   1.000
_cell.length_c   1.000
_cell.angle_alpha   90.00
_cell.angle_beta   90.00
_cell.angle_gamma   90.00
#
_symmetry.space_group_name_H-M   'P 1'
#
loop_
_entity.id
_entity.type
_entity.pdbx_description
1 polymer ?
#
loop_
_entity_poly.entity_id
_entity_poly.type
_entity_poly.pdbx_seq_one_letter_code
_entity_poly.pdbx_strand_id
1 'polypeptide(L)' 'MIFIDTNIFLRYFEREDESTYRKVERLFTEIVNGNIIGISTSLVIAEVIWGLYIKFIPNFFRYGYLPF' A
#
# COMPACT_ATOMS: atom_id res chain seq x y z
N MET A 1 -13.70 -7.01 -11.62
CA MET A 1 -12.46 -7.41 -10.95
C MET A 1 -11.40 -6.39 -11.28
N ILE A 2 -10.70 -5.85 -10.29
CA ILE A 2 -9.68 -4.82 -10.47
C ILE A 2 -8.36 -5.27 -9.85
N PHE A 3 -7.25 -4.93 -10.49
CA PHE A 3 -5.93 -5.13 -9.93
C PHE A 3 -5.56 -3.95 -9.03
N ILE A 4 -5.13 -4.25 -7.80
CA ILE A 4 -4.67 -3.25 -6.83
C ILE A 4 -3.16 -3.28 -6.79
N ASP A 5 -2.56 -2.16 -7.19
CA ASP A 5 -1.11 -1.94 -7.22
C ASP A 5 -0.60 -1.33 -5.91
N THR A 6 0.72 -1.42 -5.69
CA THR A 6 1.44 -0.89 -4.52
C THR A 6 1.06 0.57 -4.24
N ASN A 7 0.98 1.40 -5.29
CA ASN A 7 0.67 2.82 -5.17
C ASN A 7 -0.70 3.11 -4.53
N ILE A 8 -1.71 2.26 -4.75
CA ILE A 8 -3.04 2.44 -4.17
C ILE A 8 -3.02 2.14 -2.67
N PHE A 9 -2.29 1.10 -2.26
CA PHE A 9 -2.07 0.82 -0.85
C PHE A 9 -1.30 1.95 -0.17
N LEU A 10 -0.19 2.42 -0.75
CA LEU A 10 0.61 3.49 -0.16
C LEU A 10 -0.21 4.77 0.04
N ARG A 11 -1.01 5.18 -0.95
CA ARG A 11 -1.90 6.35 -0.81
C ARG A 11 -2.89 6.23 0.34
N TYR A 12 -3.36 5.01 0.65
CA TYR A 12 -4.23 4.78 1.79
C TYR A 12 -3.49 4.90 3.13
N PHE A 13 -2.28 4.35 3.22
CA PHE A 13 -1.50 4.37 4.46
C PHE A 13 -0.87 5.73 4.74
N GLU A 14 -0.39 6.43 3.72
CA GLU A 14 0.37 7.68 3.87
C GLU A 14 -0.53 8.91 4.09
N ARG A 15 -1.77 8.88 3.59
CA ARG A 15 -2.78 9.94 3.79
C ARG A 15 -2.29 11.36 3.45
N GLU A 16 -1.40 11.50 2.47
CA GLU A 16 -0.77 12.79 2.15
C GLU A 16 -1.77 13.83 1.59
N ASP A 17 -2.78 13.38 0.84
CA ASP A 17 -3.86 14.21 0.31
C ASP A 17 -5.23 13.66 0.74
N GLU A 18 -6.02 14.47 1.47
CA GLU A 18 -7.31 14.06 2.02
C GLU A 18 -8.30 13.64 0.90
N SER A 19 -8.31 14.35 -0.23
CA SER A 19 -9.21 14.03 -1.36
C SER A 19 -8.90 12.65 -1.95
N THR A 20 -7.62 12.37 -2.17
CA THR A 20 -7.13 11.08 -2.67
C THR A 20 -7.34 9.98 -1.64
N TYR A 21 -7.04 10.24 -0.37
CA TYR A 21 -7.27 9.30 0.73
C TYR A 21 -8.74 8.86 0.78
N ARG A 22 -9.69 9.81 0.74
CA ARG A 22 -11.13 9.49 0.77
C ARG A 22 -11.58 8.64 -0.42
N LYS A 23 -11.03 8.88 -1.62
CA LYS A 23 -11.36 8.07 -2.80
C LYS A 23 -10.86 6.64 -2.63
N VAL A 24 -9.64 6.47 -2.13
CA VAL A 24 -9.04 5.15 -1.90
C VAL A 24 -9.70 4.43 -0.73
N GLU A 25 -10.07 5.13 0.34
CA GLU A 25 -10.83 4.60 1.48
C GLU A 25 -12.19 4.03 1.04
N ARG A 26 -12.91 4.75 0.16
CA ARG A 26 -14.16 4.26 -0.43
C ARG A 26 -13.92 3.02 -1.29
N LEU A 27 -12.87 3.03 -2.13
CA LEU A 27 -12.52 1.86 -2.94
C LEU A 27 -12.29 0.62 -2.08
N PHE A 28 -11.48 0.73 -1.02
CA PHE A 28 -11.24 -0.39 -0.10
C PHE A 28 -12.50 -0.82 0.65
N THR A 29 -13.35 0.13 1.06
CA THR A 29 -14.65 -0.18 1.68
C THR A 29 -15.53 -1.01 0.75
N GLU A 30 -15.65 -0.63 -0.52
CA GLU A 30 -16.42 -1.38 -1.52
C GLU A 30 -15.83 -2.78 -1.78
N ILE A 31 -14.51 -2.93 -1.69
CA ILE A 31 -13.84 -4.23 -1.81
C ILE A 31 -14.15 -5.12 -0.59
N VAL A 32 -14.02 -4.59 0.63
CA VAL A 32 -14.30 -5.32 1.87
C VAL A 32 -15.77 -5.72 1.98
N ASN A 33 -16.68 -4.86 1.51
CA ASN A 33 -18.11 -5.15 1.45
C ASN A 33 -18.46 -6.21 0.38
N GLY A 34 -17.52 -6.60 -0.48
CA GLY A 34 -17.74 -7.56 -1.55
C GLY A 34 -18.42 -6.98 -2.80
N ASN A 35 -18.65 -5.66 -2.84
CA ASN A 35 -19.22 -4.98 -4.01
C ASN A 35 -18.23 -4.94 -5.20
N ILE A 36 -16.93 -4.95 -4.89
CA ILE A 36 -15.85 -4.98 -5.88
C ILE A 36 -14.86 -6.10 -5.55
N ILE A 37 -14.52 -6.94 -6.53
CA ILE A 37 -13.45 -7.91 -6.39
C ILE A 37 -12.11 -7.23 -6.71
N GLY A 38 -11.30 -6.98 -5.68
CA GLY A 38 -9.91 -6.54 -5.80
C GLY A 38 -8.94 -7.73 -5.76
N ILE A 39 -7.97 -7.76 -6.67
CA ILE A 39 -6.89 -8.75 -6.69
C ILE A 39 -5.54 -8.06 -6.62
N SER A 40 -4.57 -8.72 -5.99
CA SER A 40 -3.18 -8.25 -5.98
C SER A 40 -2.24 -9.46 -5.98
N THR A 41 -0.96 -9.24 -6.27
CA THR A 41 0.06 -10.28 -6.23
C THR A 41 0.83 -10.24 -4.93
N SER A 42 1.49 -11.35 -4.58
CA SER A 42 2.43 -11.40 -3.46
C SER A 42 3.58 -10.39 -3.61
N LEU A 43 4.02 -10.12 -4.84
CA LEU A 43 5.04 -9.10 -5.13
C LEU A 43 4.58 -7.70 -4.73
N VAL A 44 3.35 -7.32 -5.10
CA VAL A 44 2.77 -6.02 -4.70
C VAL A 44 2.70 -5.92 -3.17
N ILE A 45 2.24 -6.97 -2.49
CA ILE A 45 2.21 -6.97 -1.02
C ILE A 45 3.62 -6.82 -0.42
N ALA A 46 4.63 -7.48 -0.98
CA ALA A 46 6.01 -7.34 -0.55
C ALA A 46 6.53 -5.90 -0.74
N GLU A 47 6.21 -5.25 -1.87
CA GLU A 47 6.57 -3.85 -2.12
C GLU A 47 5.88 -2.89 -1.15
N VAL A 48 4.60 -3.12 -0.82
CA VAL A 48 3.87 -2.30 0.16
C VAL A 48 4.53 -2.39 1.53
N ILE A 49 4.84 -3.60 1.99
CA ILE A 49 5.52 -3.83 3.28
C ILE A 49 6.89 -3.14 3.27
N TRP A 50 7.66 -3.33 2.20
CA TRP A 50 8.98 -2.72 2.04
C TRP A 50 8.92 -1.19 2.05
N GLY A 51 8.00 -0.60 1.28
CA GLY A 51 7.82 0.85 1.20
C GLY A 51 7.46 1.47 2.55
N LEU A 52 6.52 0.85 3.28
CA LEU A 52 6.16 1.29 4.63
C LEU A 52 7.33 1.11 5.61
N TYR A 53 7.99 -0.05 5.58
CA TYR A 53 9.12 -0.35 6.47
C TYR A 53 10.26 0.69 6.35
N ILE A 54 10.60 1.08 5.13
CA ILE A 54 11.60 2.12 4.87
C ILE A 54 11.20 3.47 5.47
N LYS A 55 9.93 3.86 5.30
CA LYS A 55 9.43 5.15 5.78
C LYS A 55 9.42 5.22 7.31
N PHE A 56 9.09 4.11 7.99
CA PHE A 56 9.05 4.04 9.45
C PHE A 56 10.42 3.78 10.10
N ILE A 57 11.42 3.28 9.37
CA ILE A 57 12.78 3.08 9.88
C ILE A 57 13.79 3.87 9.02
N PRO A 58 13.92 5.19 9.25
CA PRO A 58 14.79 6.05 8.44
C PRO A 58 16.29 5.68 8.51
N ASN A 59 16.71 4.83 9.45
CA ASN A 59 18.12 4.45 9.65
C ASN A 59 18.51 3.07 9.08
N PHE A 60 17.61 2.30 8.49
CA PHE A 60 17.94 0.93 8.06
C PHE A 60 18.93 0.91 6.88
N PHE A 61 18.80 1.85 5.93
CA PHE A 61 19.74 1.98 4.81
C PHE A 61 21.11 2.54 5.18
N ARG A 62 21.25 3.14 6.38
CA ARG A 62 22.55 3.64 6.82
C ARG A 62 23.55 2.51 7.12
N TYR A 63 23.08 1.27 7.25
CA TYR A 63 23.90 0.12 7.66
C TYR A 63 23.94 -1.04 6.65
N GLY A 64 23.48 -0.86 5.41
CA GLY A 64 23.81 -1.78 4.31
C GLY A 64 23.22 -3.19 4.40
N TYR A 65 22.15 -3.42 5.17
CA TYR A 65 21.46 -4.71 5.19
C TYR A 65 20.27 -4.69 4.25
N LEU A 66 20.43 -5.28 3.07
CA LEU A 66 19.31 -5.80 2.27
C LEU A 66 18.94 -7.16 2.87
N PRO A 67 17.74 -7.34 3.45
CA PRO A 67 17.28 -8.66 3.84
C PRO A 67 16.75 -9.34 2.57
N PHE A 68 17.64 -10.01 1.86
CA PHE A 68 17.30 -11.11 0.97
C PHE A 68 17.99 -12.36 1.49
#